data_AF-A0A084VD77-F1
#
_entry.id   AF-A0A084VD77-F1
#
_cell.length_a   1.000
_cell.length_b   1.000
_cell.length_c   1.000
_cell.angle_alpha   90.00
_cell.angle_beta   90.00
_cell.angle_gamma   90.00
#
_symmetry.space_group_name_H-M   'P 1'
#
loop_
_entity.id
_entity.type
_entity.pdbx_description
1 polymer ?
#
loop_
_entity_poly.entity_id
_entity_poly.type
_entity_poly.pdbx_seq_one_letter_code
_entity_poly.pdbx_strand_id
1 'polypeptide(L)'
;MTEESATDTEVQLKYFITQGWEDVRSQLRLGARYLDIRISEYVSSDVRFWAVHNMVKMHPLRNILEQVRKFVQETNEIVIFDIHSFPKGFNCLQDYLDLVQFIRDEIEDLMVSPFIGWHGTLNQVWASGKNVIVSFADADVVNAFPNHLWIGTRFRIHYVDDKYEVKEYLYSKRWERR
;
A
#
# COMPACT_ATOMS: atom_id res chain seq x y z
N MET A 1 -20.95 11.15 21.81
CA MET A 1 -20.77 9.71 22.08
C MET A 1 -22.09 9.04 21.75
N THR A 2 -22.25 8.62 20.49
CA THR A 2 -23.31 7.69 20.13
C THR A 2 -22.69 6.31 20.22
N GLU A 3 -23.27 5.47 21.07
CA GLU A 3 -22.91 4.06 21.19
C GLU A 3 -23.16 3.42 19.82
N GLU A 4 -22.10 3.05 19.09
CA GLU A 4 -22.24 2.24 17.89
C GLU A 4 -22.83 0.89 18.30
N SER A 5 -23.99 0.53 17.73
CA SER A 5 -24.62 -0.75 18.01
C SER A 5 -23.86 -1.87 17.29
N ALA A 6 -23.91 -3.11 17.80
CA ALA A 6 -23.30 -4.27 17.15
C ALA A 6 -23.81 -4.48 15.70
N THR A 7 -25.05 -4.09 15.42
CA THR A 7 -25.65 -4.03 14.08
C THR A 7 -24.98 -3.00 13.16
N ASP A 8 -24.56 -1.85 13.69
CA ASP A 8 -23.84 -0.84 12.91
C ASP A 8 -22.44 -1.34 12.53
N THR A 9 -21.77 -2.05 13.43
CA THR A 9 -20.46 -2.67 13.15
C THR A 9 -20.57 -3.75 12.07
N GLU A 10 -21.60 -4.59 12.09
CA GLU A 10 -21.82 -5.63 11.08
C GLU A 10 -22.09 -5.05 9.69
N VAL A 11 -22.91 -3.99 9.62
CA VAL A 11 -23.18 -3.25 8.38
C VAL A 11 -21.90 -2.56 7.88
N GLN A 12 -21.15 -1.89 8.75
CA GLN A 12 -19.87 -1.26 8.39
C GLN A 12 -18.88 -2.29 7.84
N LEU A 13 -18.70 -3.43 8.50
CA LEU A 13 -17.81 -4.51 8.04
C LEU A 13 -18.20 -4.99 6.63
N LYS A 14 -19.49 -5.16 6.35
CA LYS A 14 -19.99 -5.56 5.02
C LYS A 14 -19.56 -4.61 3.90
N TYR A 15 -19.47 -3.31 4.16
CA TYR A 15 -19.10 -2.30 3.16
C TYR A 15 -17.62 -1.92 3.16
N PHE A 16 -16.85 -2.30 4.18
CA PHE A 16 -15.41 -2.04 4.26
C PHE A 16 -14.54 -3.24 3.90
N ILE A 17 -15.07 -4.47 3.94
CA ILE A 17 -14.34 -5.66 3.53
C ILE A 17 -14.45 -5.79 2.01
N THR A 18 -13.32 -5.65 1.31
CA THR A 18 -13.24 -5.75 -0.15
C THR A 18 -12.73 -7.10 -0.64
N GLN A 19 -12.14 -7.89 0.25
CA GLN A 19 -11.62 -9.24 0.00
C GLN A 19 -12.10 -10.16 1.11
N GLY A 20 -12.63 -11.33 0.76
CA GLY A 20 -13.38 -12.18 1.68
C GLY A 20 -12.53 -13.28 2.33
N TRP A 21 -12.32 -14.37 1.60
CA TRP A 21 -11.84 -15.63 2.17
C TRP A 21 -10.35 -15.86 1.92
N GLU A 22 -9.76 -15.15 0.95
CA GLU A 22 -8.39 -15.33 0.51
C GLU A 22 -7.42 -14.43 1.27
N ASP A 23 -6.40 -15.03 1.89
CA ASP A 23 -5.24 -14.29 2.37
C ASP A 23 -4.41 -13.71 1.20
N VAL A 24 -3.48 -12.80 1.51
CA VAL A 24 -2.66 -12.11 0.50
C VAL A 24 -1.93 -13.12 -0.38
N ARG A 25 -1.36 -14.18 0.20
CA ARG A 25 -0.65 -15.21 -0.57
C ARG A 25 -1.58 -15.98 -1.52
N SER A 26 -2.81 -16.25 -1.12
CA SER A 26 -3.82 -16.90 -1.94
C SER A 26 -4.23 -16.00 -3.10
N GLN A 27 -4.46 -14.70 -2.86
CA GLN A 27 -4.73 -13.72 -3.91
C GLN A 27 -3.58 -13.67 -4.93
N LEU A 28 -2.32 -13.67 -4.46
CA LEU A 28 -1.15 -13.71 -5.33
C LEU A 28 -1.09 -15.03 -6.15
N ARG A 29 -1.36 -16.18 -5.53
CA ARG A 29 -1.43 -17.48 -6.23
C ARG A 29 -2.54 -17.54 -7.28
N LEU A 30 -3.63 -16.80 -7.09
CA LEU A 30 -4.73 -16.68 -8.05
C LEU A 30 -4.43 -15.68 -9.19
N GLY A 31 -3.26 -15.04 -9.18
CA GLY A 31 -2.78 -14.19 -10.28
C GLY A 31 -2.71 -12.70 -9.98
N ALA A 32 -3.11 -12.26 -8.77
CA ALA A 32 -2.91 -10.86 -8.39
C ALA A 32 -1.42 -10.53 -8.34
N ARG A 33 -1.00 -9.39 -8.89
CA ARG A 33 0.39 -8.90 -8.83
C ARG A 33 0.50 -7.49 -8.28
N TYR A 34 -0.63 -6.84 -8.01
CA TYR A 34 -0.71 -5.51 -7.43
C TYR A 34 -1.52 -5.58 -6.15
N LEU A 35 -0.93 -5.08 -5.06
CA LEU A 35 -1.56 -5.01 -3.75
C LEU A 35 -1.71 -3.54 -3.37
N ASP A 36 -2.96 -3.09 -3.22
CA ASP A 36 -3.29 -1.76 -2.68
C ASP A 36 -3.37 -1.83 -1.15
N ILE A 37 -2.39 -1.25 -0.48
CA ILE A 37 -2.20 -1.35 0.96
C ILE A 37 -2.42 0.03 1.60
N ARG A 38 -3.34 0.06 2.57
CA ARG A 38 -3.60 1.23 3.42
C ARG A 38 -3.15 0.89 4.83
N ILE A 39 -2.35 1.76 5.45
CA ILE A 39 -1.66 1.46 6.70
C ILE A 39 -2.08 2.45 7.79
N SER A 40 -2.33 1.95 8.99
CA SER A 40 -2.44 2.79 10.18
C SER A 40 -1.45 2.38 11.24
N GLU A 41 -1.02 3.36 12.02
CA GLU A 41 -0.12 3.21 13.15
C GLU A 41 -0.89 3.26 14.47
N TYR A 42 -0.55 2.32 15.36
CA TYR A 42 -1.13 2.16 16.69
C TYR A 42 0.02 2.07 17.73
N VAL A 43 0.56 3.21 18.15
CA VAL A 43 1.75 3.32 19.02
C VAL A 43 1.58 2.64 20.38
N SER A 44 0.36 2.58 20.92
CA SER A 44 0.06 1.97 22.23
C SER A 44 -0.27 0.47 22.17
N SER A 45 -0.03 -0.19 21.04
CA SER A 45 -0.35 -1.59 20.79
C SER A 45 0.93 -2.40 20.59
N ASP A 46 0.96 -3.66 21.06
CA ASP A 46 2.09 -4.59 20.88
C ASP A 46 2.48 -4.75 19.40
N VAL A 47 1.50 -4.56 18.50
CA VAL A 47 1.70 -4.48 17.06
C VAL A 47 1.43 -3.06 16.59
N ARG A 48 2.47 -2.36 16.12
CA ARG A 48 2.44 -0.95 15.69
C ARG A 48 1.72 -0.73 14.37
N PHE A 49 2.07 -1.47 13.31
CA PHE A 49 1.57 -1.23 11.96
C PHE A 49 0.53 -2.27 11.51
N TRP A 50 -0.59 -1.76 11.01
CA TRP A 50 -1.71 -2.58 10.55
C TRP A 50 -2.18 -2.14 9.18
N ALA A 51 -2.51 -3.10 8.33
CA ALA A 51 -3.35 -2.84 7.19
C ALA A 51 -4.78 -2.55 7.68
N VAL A 52 -5.40 -1.55 7.06
CA VAL A 52 -6.73 -1.07 7.44
C VAL A 52 -7.59 -0.82 6.20
N HIS A 53 -8.89 -0.73 6.41
CA HIS A 53 -9.79 -0.09 5.47
C HIS A 53 -10.64 0.93 6.23
N ASN A 54 -10.30 2.21 6.06
CA ASN A 54 -10.80 3.31 6.89
C ASN A 54 -10.58 3.03 8.38
N MET A 55 -11.66 2.89 9.16
CA MET A 55 -11.59 2.66 10.61
C MET A 55 -11.40 1.19 10.99
N VAL A 56 -11.57 0.27 10.02
CA VAL A 56 -11.53 -1.17 10.28
C VAL A 56 -10.09 -1.68 10.22
N LYS A 57 -9.65 -2.26 11.33
CA LYS A 57 -8.35 -2.92 11.47
C LYS A 57 -8.41 -4.32 10.85
N MET A 58 -7.55 -4.59 9.88
CA MET A 58 -7.51 -5.87 9.18
C MET A 58 -6.37 -6.73 9.74
N HIS A 59 -5.23 -6.81 9.05
CA HIS A 59 -4.12 -7.67 9.44
C HIS A 59 -2.89 -6.87 9.87
N PRO A 60 -2.05 -7.39 10.78
CA PRO A 60 -0.72 -6.85 11.02
C PRO A 60 0.06 -6.75 9.71
N LEU A 61 0.79 -5.64 9.52
CA LEU A 61 1.59 -5.46 8.31
C LEU A 61 2.65 -6.55 8.16
N ARG A 62 3.26 -6.99 9.27
CA ARG A 62 4.21 -8.13 9.31
C ARG A 62 3.65 -9.37 8.61
N ASN A 63 2.41 -9.74 8.93
CA ASN A 63 1.78 -10.95 8.38
C ASN A 63 1.57 -10.85 6.87
N ILE A 64 1.31 -9.64 6.36
CA ILE A 64 1.18 -9.36 4.93
C ILE A 64 2.55 -9.47 4.25
N LEU A 65 3.58 -8.83 4.82
CA LEU A 65 4.95 -8.87 4.28
C LEU A 65 5.53 -10.29 4.27
N GLU A 66 5.26 -11.09 5.31
CA GLU A 66 5.65 -12.50 5.38
C GLU A 66 4.99 -13.32 4.26
N GLN A 67 3.71 -13.08 3.97
CA GLN A 67 3.00 -13.74 2.89
C GLN A 67 3.54 -13.37 1.51
N VAL A 68 3.86 -12.09 1.29
CA VAL A 68 4.51 -11.60 0.06
C VAL A 68 5.88 -12.26 -0.11
N ARG A 69 6.70 -12.29 0.96
CA ARG A 69 8.01 -12.96 0.97
C ARG A 69 7.88 -14.43 0.57
N LYS A 70 6.99 -15.19 1.21
CA LYS A 70 6.76 -16.60 0.90
C LYS A 70 6.38 -16.80 -0.57
N PHE A 71 5.46 -15.98 -1.08
CA PHE A 71 5.04 -16.06 -2.49
C PHE A 71 6.21 -15.84 -3.45
N VAL A 72 6.98 -14.76 -3.26
CA VAL A 72 8.12 -14.42 -4.12
C VAL A 72 9.20 -15.49 -4.07
N GLN A 73 9.54 -15.99 -2.88
CA GLN A 73 10.57 -17.02 -2.72
C GLN A 73 10.16 -18.36 -3.35
N GLU A 74 8.87 -18.68 -3.38
CA GLU A 74 8.34 -19.92 -3.96
C GLU A 74 8.22 -19.87 -5.49
N THR A 75 7.94 -18.69 -6.04
CA THR A 75 7.51 -18.56 -7.45
C THR A 75 8.47 -17.78 -8.32
N ASN A 76 9.36 -16.99 -7.70
CA ASN A 76 10.18 -15.99 -8.39
C ASN A 76 9.36 -15.01 -9.24
N GLU A 77 8.10 -14.77 -8.87
CA GLU A 77 7.23 -13.82 -9.55
C GLU A 77 7.30 -12.44 -8.90
N ILE A 78 6.88 -11.42 -9.65
CA ILE A 78 6.87 -10.04 -9.17
C ILE A 78 5.68 -9.75 -8.27
N VAL A 79 5.84 -8.80 -7.35
CA VAL A 79 4.74 -8.21 -6.58
C VAL A 79 4.93 -6.69 -6.55
N ILE A 80 3.89 -5.96 -6.92
CA ILE A 80 3.80 -4.51 -6.73
C ILE A 80 3.04 -4.28 -5.42
N PHE A 81 3.76 -3.76 -4.43
CA PHE A 81 3.25 -3.48 -3.09
C PHE A 81 3.06 -1.96 -2.94
N ASP A 82 1.84 -1.49 -3.17
CA ASP A 82 1.54 -0.07 -3.19
C ASP A 82 1.02 0.42 -1.84
N ILE A 83 1.79 1.28 -1.19
CA ILE A 83 1.42 1.90 0.08
C ILE A 83 0.77 3.24 -0.23
N HIS A 84 -0.56 3.20 -0.33
CA HIS A 84 -1.33 4.27 -0.94
C HIS A 84 -1.87 5.29 0.07
N SER A 85 -2.24 4.85 1.28
CA SER A 85 -2.98 5.70 2.22
C SER A 85 -2.61 5.42 3.67
N PHE A 86 -2.71 6.47 4.49
CA PHE A 86 -2.31 6.49 5.90
C PHE A 86 -3.44 7.01 6.81
N PRO A 87 -4.53 6.25 7.02
CA PRO A 87 -5.74 6.80 7.65
C PRO A 87 -5.57 7.26 9.11
N LYS A 88 -4.61 6.70 9.86
CA LYS A 88 -4.43 7.00 11.28
C LYS A 88 -2.98 6.81 11.74
N GLY A 89 -2.54 7.66 12.66
CA GLY A 89 -1.34 7.48 13.47
C GLY A 89 -0.09 8.20 12.96
N PHE A 90 -0.03 8.48 11.66
CA PHE A 90 1.08 9.17 11.02
C PHE A 90 0.96 10.70 11.15
N ASN A 91 1.55 11.26 12.21
CA ASN A 91 1.43 12.69 12.57
C ASN A 91 2.64 13.52 12.17
N CYS A 92 3.79 12.88 11.95
CA CYS A 92 5.03 13.54 11.54
C CYS A 92 5.84 12.69 10.58
N LEU A 93 6.83 13.29 9.90
CA LEU A 93 7.69 12.59 8.94
C LEU A 93 8.34 11.34 9.55
N GLN A 94 8.74 11.41 10.83
CA GLN A 94 9.38 10.28 11.51
C GLN A 94 8.50 9.03 11.53
N ASP A 95 7.18 9.16 11.67
CA ASP A 95 6.25 8.02 11.70
C ASP A 95 6.28 7.26 10.36
N TYR A 96 6.41 7.99 9.25
CA TYR A 96 6.56 7.40 7.92
C TYR A 96 7.94 6.77 7.72
N LEU A 97 9.01 7.42 8.19
CA LEU A 97 10.37 6.86 8.11
C LEU A 97 10.48 5.55 8.90
N ASP A 98 9.85 5.50 10.08
CA ASP A 98 9.78 4.29 10.91
C ASP A 98 9.02 3.16 10.22
N LEU A 99 7.93 3.47 9.53
CA LEU A 99 7.20 2.50 8.71
C LEU A 99 8.07 1.94 7.59
N VAL A 100 8.79 2.79 6.88
CA VAL A 100 9.68 2.34 5.79
C VAL A 100 10.81 1.48 6.35
N GLN A 101 11.39 1.86 7.50
CA GLN A 101 12.41 1.06 8.16
C GLN A 101 11.85 -0.32 8.55
N PHE A 102 10.65 -0.37 9.13
CA PHE A 102 9.98 -1.63 9.43
C PHE A 102 9.78 -2.51 8.20
N ILE A 103 9.37 -1.95 7.06
CA ILE A 103 9.22 -2.72 5.81
C ILE A 103 10.57 -3.25 5.32
N ARG A 104 11.62 -2.42 5.39
CA ARG A 104 12.96 -2.82 4.99
C ARG A 104 13.50 -3.96 5.85
N ASP A 105 13.32 -3.88 7.16
CA ASP A 105 13.73 -4.95 8.08
C ASP A 105 13.07 -6.29 7.73
N GLU A 106 11.84 -6.26 7.21
CA GLU A 106 11.07 -7.46 6.88
C GLU A 106 11.33 -7.99 5.46
N ILE A 107 11.61 -7.16 4.45
CA ILE A 107 11.69 -7.57 3.02
C ILE A 107 12.73 -6.84 2.14
N GLU A 108 13.69 -6.07 2.67
CA GLU A 108 14.66 -5.28 1.88
C GLU A 108 15.47 -6.09 0.86
N ASP A 109 15.81 -7.34 1.20
CA ASP A 109 16.49 -8.29 0.31
C ASP A 109 15.68 -8.58 -0.97
N LEU A 110 14.36 -8.45 -0.92
CA LEU A 110 13.46 -8.69 -2.05
C LEU A 110 13.05 -7.40 -2.78
N MET A 111 13.39 -6.21 -2.25
CA MET A 111 12.94 -4.91 -2.77
C MET A 111 13.71 -4.49 -4.03
N VAL A 112 12.99 -4.37 -5.14
CA VAL A 112 13.49 -3.95 -6.45
C VAL A 112 13.87 -2.47 -6.43
N SER A 113 15.11 -2.18 -6.84
CA SER A 113 15.60 -0.81 -6.82
C SER A 113 14.93 0.07 -7.90
N PRO A 114 14.52 1.31 -7.55
CA PRO A 114 13.96 2.28 -8.50
C PRO A 114 14.89 2.68 -9.64
N PHE A 115 16.20 2.42 -9.55
CA PHE A 115 17.17 2.73 -10.63
C PHE A 115 16.90 1.98 -11.94
N ILE A 116 16.13 0.87 -11.89
CA ILE A 116 15.61 0.21 -13.10
C ILE A 116 14.76 1.17 -13.93
N GLY A 117 14.07 2.11 -13.26
CA GLY A 117 13.28 3.16 -13.87
C GLY A 117 11.97 2.68 -14.50
N TRP A 118 11.12 3.63 -14.87
CA TRP A 118 9.79 3.37 -15.46
C TRP A 118 9.82 2.71 -16.83
N HIS A 119 10.96 2.74 -17.52
CA HIS A 119 11.18 2.05 -18.79
C HIS A 119 11.83 0.67 -18.61
N GLY A 120 12.06 0.25 -17.36
CA GLY A 120 12.62 -1.04 -17.05
C GLY A 120 11.70 -2.18 -17.44
N THR A 121 12.31 -3.28 -17.88
CA THR A 121 11.63 -4.51 -18.26
C THR A 121 11.57 -5.48 -17.09
N LEU A 122 10.60 -6.41 -17.11
CA LEU A 122 10.54 -7.49 -16.11
C LEU A 122 11.83 -8.34 -16.10
N ASN A 123 12.47 -8.53 -17.25
CA ASN A 123 13.76 -9.23 -17.32
C ASN A 123 14.86 -8.54 -16.51
N GLN A 124 14.89 -7.20 -16.51
CA GLN A 124 15.84 -6.45 -15.68
C GLN A 124 15.51 -6.56 -14.19
N VAL A 125 14.22 -6.61 -13.85
CA VAL A 125 13.78 -6.87 -12.48
C VAL A 125 14.26 -8.26 -12.03
N TRP A 126 13.94 -9.32 -12.77
CA TRP A 126 14.38 -10.67 -12.42
C TRP A 126 15.91 -10.83 -12.40
N ALA A 127 16.63 -10.16 -13.30
CA ALA A 127 18.09 -10.18 -13.32
C ALA A 127 18.72 -9.58 -12.05
N SER A 128 17.99 -8.75 -11.31
CA SER A 128 18.45 -8.21 -10.01
C SER A 128 18.37 -9.22 -8.87
N GLY A 129 17.69 -10.36 -9.06
CA GLY A 129 17.40 -11.33 -8.00
C GLY A 129 16.37 -10.84 -6.96
N LYS A 130 15.66 -9.76 -7.29
CA LYS A 130 14.65 -9.11 -6.45
C LYS A 130 13.35 -8.94 -7.22
N ASN A 131 12.22 -8.95 -6.51
CA ASN A 131 10.92 -9.11 -7.16
C ASN A 131 9.79 -8.29 -6.54
N VAL A 132 10.01 -7.61 -5.40
CA VAL A 132 9.00 -6.76 -4.77
C VAL A 132 9.25 -5.30 -5.13
N ILE A 133 8.37 -4.71 -5.92
CA ILE A 133 8.36 -3.27 -6.20
C ILE A 133 7.52 -2.62 -5.10
N VAL A 134 8.14 -1.83 -4.23
CA VAL A 134 7.42 -1.10 -3.18
C VAL A 134 7.21 0.33 -3.63
N SER A 135 5.95 0.72 -3.83
CA SER A 135 5.58 2.10 -4.12
C SER A 135 5.01 2.79 -2.90
N PHE A 136 5.27 4.09 -2.79
CA PHE A 136 4.89 4.88 -1.62
C PHE A 136 4.30 6.23 -2.05
N ALA A 137 3.15 6.61 -1.47
CA ALA A 137 2.42 7.79 -1.92
C ALA A 137 3.11 9.14 -1.59
N ASP A 138 3.82 9.22 -0.47
CA ASP A 138 4.49 10.45 0.00
C ASP A 138 5.85 10.65 -0.69
N ALA A 139 6.00 11.76 -1.41
CA ALA A 139 7.20 12.05 -2.19
C ALA A 139 8.42 12.40 -1.32
N ASP A 140 8.23 13.03 -0.17
CA ASP A 140 9.33 13.39 0.73
C ASP A 140 9.92 12.12 1.36
N VAL A 141 9.06 11.15 1.69
CA VAL A 141 9.48 9.82 2.15
C VAL A 141 10.21 9.06 1.05
N VAL A 142 9.71 9.08 -0.19
CA VAL A 142 10.40 8.45 -1.34
C VAL A 142 11.79 9.05 -1.54
N ASN A 143 11.92 10.37 -1.43
CA ASN A 143 13.20 11.07 -1.55
C ASN A 143 14.18 10.70 -0.43
N ALA A 144 13.70 10.32 0.75
CA ALA A 144 14.53 9.81 1.84
C ALA A 144 15.05 8.38 1.59
N PHE A 145 14.39 7.60 0.73
CA PHE A 145 14.76 6.22 0.40
C PHE A 145 14.82 5.96 -1.11
N PRO A 146 15.66 6.69 -1.87
CA PRO A 146 15.65 6.68 -3.34
C PRO A 146 16.07 5.34 -3.95
N ASN A 147 16.74 4.48 -3.17
CA ASN A 147 17.23 3.18 -3.60
C ASN A 147 16.19 2.05 -3.39
N HIS A 148 15.10 2.33 -2.69
CA HIS A 148 14.14 1.34 -2.19
C HIS A 148 12.71 1.62 -2.63
N LEU A 149 12.30 2.89 -2.64
CA LEU A 149 10.90 3.26 -2.85
C LEU A 149 10.68 3.82 -4.25
N TRP A 150 9.65 3.30 -4.89
CA TRP A 150 9.10 3.88 -6.11
C TRP A 150 8.08 4.95 -5.74
N ILE A 151 8.04 6.04 -6.50
CA ILE A 151 6.98 7.02 -6.31
C ILE A 151 5.63 6.37 -6.65
N GLY A 152 4.69 6.45 -5.71
CA GLY A 152 3.34 5.92 -5.85
C GLY A 152 2.58 6.54 -7.02
N THR A 153 1.67 5.76 -7.60
CA THR A 153 0.75 6.25 -8.62
C THR A 153 -0.16 7.34 -8.03
N ARG A 154 -0.09 8.53 -8.63
CA ARG A 154 -0.99 9.64 -8.27
C ARG A 154 -2.33 9.43 -8.96
N PHE A 155 -3.36 9.11 -8.19
CA PHE A 155 -4.73 9.08 -8.71
C PHE A 155 -5.47 10.36 -8.32
N ARG A 156 -6.30 10.85 -9.24
CA ARG A 156 -7.28 11.90 -8.96
C ARG A 156 -8.60 11.22 -8.67
N ILE A 157 -9.11 11.37 -7.45
CA ILE A 157 -10.41 10.84 -7.04
C ILE A 157 -11.34 12.01 -6.73
N HIS A 158 -12.59 11.90 -7.14
CA HIS A 158 -13.67 12.84 -6.82
C HIS A 158 -14.94 12.04 -6.56
N TYR A 159 -15.84 12.57 -5.74
CA TYR A 159 -17.17 12.00 -5.57
C TYR A 159 -17.87 11.95 -6.93
N VAL A 160 -18.42 10.78 -7.26
CA VAL A 160 -19.01 10.49 -8.58
C VAL A 160 -20.51 10.77 -8.66
N ASP A 161 -21.08 11.35 -7.61
CA ASP A 161 -22.51 11.62 -7.53
C ASP A 161 -22.97 12.62 -8.60
N ASP A 162 -22.07 13.51 -9.07
CA ASP A 162 -22.29 14.36 -10.23
C ASP A 162 -21.19 14.21 -11.29
N LYS A 163 -21.57 13.70 -12.47
CA LYS A 163 -20.68 13.55 -13.64
C LYS A 163 -20.09 14.88 -14.14
N TYR A 164 -20.77 16.00 -13.93
CA TYR A 164 -20.30 17.32 -14.33
C TYR A 164 -19.24 17.83 -13.37
N GLU A 165 -19.41 17.62 -12.06
CA GLU A 165 -18.37 17.94 -11.06
C GLU A 165 -17.10 17.10 -11.28
N VAL A 166 -17.26 15.79 -11.54
CA VAL A 166 -16.13 14.91 -11.84
C VAL A 166 -15.40 15.38 -13.10
N LYS A 167 -16.15 15.74 -14.16
CA LYS A 167 -15.58 16.28 -15.39
C LYS A 167 -14.82 17.58 -15.10
N GLU A 168 -15.42 18.53 -14.42
CA GLU A 168 -14.73 19.78 -14.08
C GLU A 168 -13.49 19.54 -13.21
N TYR A 169 -13.55 18.68 -12.19
CA TYR A 169 -12.40 18.34 -11.37
C TYR A 169 -11.25 17.71 -12.17
N LEU A 170 -11.56 16.73 -13.03
CA LEU A 170 -10.55 16.04 -13.83
C LEU A 170 -9.90 16.99 -14.86
N TYR A 171 -10.67 17.90 -15.46
CA TYR A 171 -10.21 18.76 -16.56
C TYR A 171 -9.80 20.19 -16.16
N SER A 172 -10.16 20.69 -14.98
CA SER A 172 -9.87 22.07 -14.54
C SER A 172 -8.42 22.29 -14.12
N LYS A 173 -7.75 21.27 -13.58
CA LYS A 173 -6.35 21.35 -13.14
C LYS A 173 -5.43 20.84 -14.25
N ARG A 174 -5.09 21.71 -15.22
CA ARG A 174 -3.91 21.51 -16.08
C ARG A 174 -2.70 21.31 -15.18
N TRP A 175 -1.93 20.27 -15.44
CA TRP A 175 -0.70 19.90 -14.75
C TRP A 175 0.11 21.15 -14.33
N GLU A 176 0.02 21.54 -13.06
CA GLU A 176 1.06 22.38 -12.47
C GLU A 176 2.30 21.50 -12.43
N ARG A 177 3.21 21.70 -13.39
CA ARG A 177 4.57 21.20 -13.28
C ARG A 177 5.16 21.88 -12.04
N ARG A 178 5.31 21.12 -10.96
CA ARG A 178 6.17 21.46 -9.83
C ARG A 178 7.18 20.34 -9.72
#